data_AF-K0S0E7-F1
#
_entry.id   AF-K0S0E7-F1
#
_cell.length_a   1.000
_cell.length_b   1.000
_cell.length_c   1.000
_cell.angle_alpha   90.00
_cell.angle_beta   90.00
_cell.angle_gamma   90.00
#
_symmetry.space_group_name_H-M   'P 1'
#
loop_
_entity.id
_entity.type
_entity.pdbx_description
1 polymer ?
#
loop_
_entity_poly.entity_id
_entity_poly.type
_entity_poly.pdbx_seq_one_letter_code
_entity_poly.pdbx_strand_id
1 'polypeptide(L)'
;LVEVEFGEGIEIIGERAFYLCMALRSLAVPRTVTKLGTGVFGGCINLAEVHLEEGIEIIGERAFYRCTALQSVTVPSSVTKLGAHAFYDCTNLTEVILLGGDILLNHGFLDRGLSSEVGALNKERLNELIGSSPSPFRGCPLTSLKIAIPRVLPERVARLPQECRLSIEGRIRDLHRVELAQDGTILACFPVIRRSSGGMDVEDTDNQTAQSLHQVLRLISFHELKESSILIELAMWKSRLDEHRARADCRISVPDPAKCLIMEYCGFVRFLEPAIEGD
;
A
#
# COMPACT_ATOMS: atom_id res chain seq x y z
N LEU A 1 29.29 -18.40 -8.29
CA LEU A 1 28.30 -17.64 -9.07
C LEU A 1 28.11 -16.30 -8.38
N VAL A 2 28.44 -15.20 -9.04
CA VAL A 2 28.37 -13.84 -8.45
C VAL A 2 27.14 -13.08 -8.93
N GLU A 3 26.75 -13.33 -10.18
CA GLU A 3 25.56 -12.79 -10.85
C GLU A 3 24.86 -13.93 -11.60
N VAL A 4 23.56 -13.78 -11.84
CA VAL A 4 22.74 -14.71 -12.62
C VAL A 4 22.02 -13.93 -13.69
N GLU A 5 22.18 -14.37 -14.93
CA GLU A 5 21.37 -13.93 -16.06
C GLU A 5 20.42 -15.06 -16.46
N PHE A 6 19.14 -14.73 -16.59
CA PHE A 6 18.11 -15.67 -16.99
C PHE A 6 17.91 -15.61 -18.50
N GLY A 7 17.83 -16.78 -19.15
CA GLY A 7 17.44 -16.87 -20.55
C GLY A 7 15.99 -16.49 -20.79
N GLU A 8 15.64 -16.20 -22.04
CA GLU A 8 14.27 -15.87 -22.42
C GLU A 8 13.32 -17.07 -22.19
N GLY A 9 12.11 -16.79 -21.70
CA GLY A 9 11.04 -17.79 -21.57
C GLY A 9 11.14 -18.72 -20.36
N ILE A 10 11.99 -18.43 -19.37
CA ILE A 10 12.01 -19.19 -18.12
C ILE A 10 10.75 -18.85 -17.31
N GLU A 11 9.91 -19.85 -17.07
CA GLU A 11 8.68 -19.72 -16.28
C GLU A 11 8.87 -20.16 -14.82
N ILE A 12 9.72 -21.17 -14.57
CA ILE A 12 9.90 -21.76 -13.25
C ILE A 12 11.38 -21.86 -12.94
N ILE A 13 11.78 -21.31 -11.80
CA ILE A 13 13.11 -21.57 -11.23
C ILE A 13 12.96 -22.72 -10.22
N GLY A 14 13.60 -23.85 -10.53
CA GLY A 14 13.43 -25.11 -9.80
C GLY A 14 13.86 -25.07 -8.33
N GLU A 15 13.44 -26.12 -7.60
CA GLU A 15 13.84 -26.32 -6.20
C GLU A 15 15.36 -26.31 -6.05
N ARG A 16 15.86 -25.54 -5.07
CA ARG A 16 17.28 -25.39 -4.72
C ARG A 16 18.23 -25.02 -5.88
N ALA A 17 17.72 -24.45 -6.98
CA ALA A 17 18.54 -24.18 -8.17
C ALA A 17 19.80 -23.34 -7.90
N PHE A 18 19.74 -22.41 -6.94
CA PHE A 18 20.84 -21.56 -6.52
C PHE A 18 21.12 -21.69 -5.01
N TYR A 19 20.78 -22.82 -4.41
CA TYR A 19 20.99 -23.06 -2.98
C TYR A 19 22.48 -22.98 -2.62
N LEU A 20 22.81 -22.27 -1.55
CA LEU A 20 24.17 -21.99 -1.07
C LEU A 20 25.08 -21.32 -2.11
N CYS A 21 24.53 -20.54 -3.04
CA CYS A 21 25.33 -19.64 -3.88
C CYS A 21 25.86 -18.46 -3.06
N MET A 22 26.81 -18.72 -2.16
CA MET A 22 27.33 -17.74 -1.19
C MET A 22 28.01 -16.54 -1.83
N ALA A 23 28.43 -16.61 -3.10
CA ALA A 23 29.05 -15.50 -3.79
C ALA A 23 28.05 -14.58 -4.53
N LEU A 24 26.77 -15.00 -4.64
CA LEU A 24 25.73 -14.25 -5.33
C LEU A 24 25.40 -12.98 -4.53
N ARG A 25 25.43 -11.81 -5.20
CA ARG A 25 25.23 -10.51 -4.54
C ARG A 25 23.93 -9.82 -4.91
N SER A 26 23.56 -9.90 -6.17
CA SER A 26 22.34 -9.32 -6.71
C SER A 26 21.62 -10.35 -7.58
N LEU A 27 20.30 -10.21 -7.64
CA LEU A 27 19.42 -11.05 -8.42
C LEU A 27 18.34 -10.19 -9.06
N ALA A 28 18.14 -10.35 -10.36
CA ALA A 28 16.98 -9.81 -11.07
C ALA A 28 16.20 -10.99 -11.66
N VAL A 29 15.02 -11.27 -11.11
CA VAL A 29 14.13 -12.32 -11.62
C VAL A 29 13.24 -11.71 -12.71
N PRO A 30 13.27 -12.21 -13.95
CA PRO A 30 12.52 -11.61 -15.05
C PRO A 30 11.02 -11.89 -14.91
N ARG A 31 10.19 -11.00 -15.46
CA ARG A 31 8.72 -11.11 -15.53
C ARG A 31 8.14 -12.40 -16.10
N THR A 32 8.93 -13.19 -16.84
CA THR A 32 8.48 -14.48 -17.38
C THR A 32 8.36 -15.55 -16.29
N VAL A 33 9.09 -15.39 -15.18
CA VAL A 33 9.08 -16.36 -14.09
C VAL A 33 7.81 -16.19 -13.27
N THR A 34 6.99 -17.24 -13.24
CA THR A 34 5.75 -17.29 -12.45
C THR A 34 5.96 -17.94 -11.10
N LYS A 35 7.00 -18.78 -10.95
CA LYS A 35 7.24 -19.55 -9.73
C LYS A 35 8.71 -19.67 -9.34
N LEU A 36 8.99 -19.33 -8.08
CA LEU A 36 10.23 -19.65 -7.39
C LEU A 36 10.07 -20.93 -6.57
N GLY A 37 10.90 -21.94 -6.85
CA GLY A 37 10.88 -23.23 -6.18
C GLY A 37 11.31 -23.18 -4.72
N THR A 38 11.09 -24.29 -4.01
CA THR A 38 11.49 -24.43 -2.60
C THR A 38 13.00 -24.23 -2.46
N GLY A 39 13.43 -23.41 -1.49
CA GLY A 39 14.85 -23.22 -1.19
C GLY A 39 15.68 -22.64 -2.33
N VAL A 40 15.07 -22.06 -3.36
CA VAL A 40 15.74 -21.72 -4.63
C VAL A 40 17.02 -20.88 -4.43
N PHE A 41 17.02 -19.90 -3.54
CA PHE A 41 18.15 -19.04 -3.16
C PHE A 41 18.52 -19.21 -1.67
N GLY A 42 18.14 -20.34 -1.05
CA GLY A 42 18.42 -20.58 0.35
C GLY A 42 19.92 -20.63 0.63
N GLY A 43 20.40 -19.87 1.61
CA GLY A 43 21.80 -19.82 2.04
C GLY A 43 22.69 -18.94 1.18
N CYS A 44 22.13 -18.10 0.30
CA CYS A 44 22.86 -17.05 -0.40
C CYS A 44 23.20 -15.89 0.56
N ILE A 45 24.17 -16.11 1.45
CA ILE A 45 24.45 -15.20 2.58
C ILE A 45 24.90 -13.79 2.18
N ASN A 46 25.43 -13.61 0.96
CA ASN A 46 25.87 -12.32 0.41
C ASN A 46 24.85 -11.69 -0.55
N LEU A 47 23.69 -12.32 -0.77
CA LEU A 47 22.63 -11.76 -1.60
C LEU A 47 22.01 -10.57 -0.88
N ALA A 48 22.33 -9.37 -1.36
CA ALA A 48 21.95 -8.10 -0.77
C ALA A 48 20.77 -7.45 -1.49
N GLU A 49 20.64 -7.69 -2.81
CA GLU A 49 19.64 -7.06 -3.66
C GLU A 49 18.85 -8.11 -4.45
N VAL A 50 17.52 -8.05 -4.34
CA VAL A 50 16.61 -8.93 -5.08
C VAL A 50 15.55 -8.07 -5.75
N HIS A 51 15.51 -8.12 -7.07
CA HIS A 51 14.48 -7.48 -7.89
C HIS A 51 13.52 -8.57 -8.38
N LEU A 52 12.28 -8.51 -7.91
CA LEU A 52 11.19 -9.39 -8.30
C LEU A 52 10.25 -8.61 -9.21
N GLU A 53 10.23 -8.94 -10.50
CA GLU A 53 9.29 -8.31 -11.44
C GLU A 53 7.86 -8.85 -11.28
N GLU A 54 6.89 -8.08 -11.77
CA GLU A 54 5.50 -8.53 -11.90
C GLU A 54 5.40 -9.79 -12.77
N GLY A 55 4.50 -10.70 -12.40
CA GLY A 55 4.31 -12.00 -13.04
C GLY A 55 4.63 -13.18 -12.12
N ILE A 56 5.42 -12.97 -11.07
CA ILE A 56 5.69 -13.99 -10.05
C ILE A 56 4.42 -14.20 -9.22
N GLU A 57 3.88 -15.40 -9.22
CA GLU A 57 2.68 -15.76 -8.46
C GLU A 57 3.03 -16.43 -7.11
N ILE A 58 4.10 -17.25 -7.11
CA ILE A 58 4.46 -18.09 -5.98
C ILE A 58 5.94 -17.93 -5.62
N ILE A 59 6.19 -17.54 -4.37
CA ILE A 59 7.52 -17.64 -3.74
C ILE A 59 7.52 -18.88 -2.86
N GLY A 60 8.32 -19.89 -3.21
CA GLY A 60 8.34 -21.19 -2.54
C GLY A 60 8.80 -21.16 -1.08
N GLU A 61 8.56 -22.28 -0.39
CA GLU A 61 9.06 -22.47 0.98
C GLU A 61 10.57 -22.25 1.02
N ARG A 62 11.06 -21.52 2.03
CA ARG A 62 12.50 -21.25 2.22
C ARG A 62 13.22 -20.62 1.02
N ALA A 63 12.50 -20.02 0.06
CA ALA A 63 13.08 -19.50 -1.18
C ALA A 63 14.32 -18.62 -0.97
N PHE A 64 14.33 -17.78 0.05
CA PHE A 64 15.43 -16.89 0.46
C PHE A 64 15.92 -17.18 1.89
N TYR A 65 15.74 -18.41 2.39
CA TYR A 65 16.17 -18.83 3.72
C TYR A 65 17.64 -18.45 4.00
N ARG A 66 17.93 -17.77 5.11
CA ARG A 66 19.28 -17.32 5.52
C ARG A 66 20.03 -16.46 4.48
N CYS A 67 19.31 -15.68 3.68
CA CYS A 67 19.93 -14.59 2.91
C CYS A 67 20.25 -13.42 3.86
N THR A 68 21.31 -13.58 4.65
CA THR A 68 21.63 -12.66 5.76
C THR A 68 22.04 -11.26 5.33
N ALA A 69 22.49 -11.06 4.08
CA ALA A 69 22.82 -9.74 3.54
C ALA A 69 21.60 -8.97 2.99
N LEU A 70 20.45 -9.63 2.79
CA LEU A 70 19.26 -9.01 2.21
C LEU A 70 18.68 -7.97 3.18
N GLN A 71 18.57 -6.72 2.73
CA GLN A 71 18.14 -5.59 3.57
C GLN A 71 16.68 -5.20 3.36
N SER A 72 16.26 -5.21 2.10
CA SER A 72 14.88 -4.93 1.70
C SER A 72 14.42 -5.92 0.64
N VAL A 73 13.10 -6.13 0.57
CA VAL A 73 12.48 -6.86 -0.52
C VAL A 73 11.15 -6.21 -0.89
N THR A 74 10.95 -6.03 -2.19
CA THR A 74 9.65 -5.62 -2.76
C THR A 74 8.98 -6.84 -3.35
N VAL A 75 7.83 -7.22 -2.81
CA VAL A 75 7.01 -8.34 -3.28
C VAL A 75 5.97 -7.80 -4.26
N PRO A 76 5.99 -8.25 -5.53
CA PRO A 76 5.11 -7.73 -6.57
C PRO A 76 3.64 -8.06 -6.31
N SER A 77 2.74 -7.30 -6.93
CA SER A 77 1.30 -7.42 -6.72
C SER A 77 0.73 -8.75 -7.24
N SER A 78 1.41 -9.36 -8.21
CA SER A 78 1.09 -10.70 -8.72
C SER A 78 1.29 -11.84 -7.71
N VAL A 79 2.06 -11.65 -6.64
CA VAL A 79 2.33 -12.73 -5.68
C VAL A 79 1.08 -13.01 -4.87
N THR A 80 0.56 -14.22 -5.02
CA THR A 80 -0.61 -14.71 -4.27
C THR A 80 -0.22 -15.61 -3.11
N LYS A 81 1.02 -16.13 -3.10
CA LYS A 81 1.49 -17.04 -2.07
C LYS A 81 2.97 -16.88 -1.73
N LEU A 82 3.24 -16.61 -0.46
CA LEU A 82 4.55 -16.74 0.18
C LEU A 82 4.60 -18.08 0.94
N GLY A 83 5.58 -18.91 0.59
CA GLY A 83 5.80 -20.18 1.24
C GLY A 83 6.25 -20.01 2.69
N ALA A 84 6.01 -21.04 3.50
CA ALA A 84 6.52 -21.11 4.86
C ALA A 84 8.02 -20.80 4.87
N HIS A 85 8.49 -19.99 5.84
CA HIS A 85 9.90 -19.64 5.97
C HIS A 85 10.57 -19.02 4.73
N ALA A 86 9.82 -18.47 3.77
CA ALA A 86 10.39 -17.93 2.53
C ALA A 86 11.60 -17.00 2.76
N PHE A 87 11.57 -16.17 3.81
CA PHE A 87 12.65 -15.26 4.21
C PHE A 87 13.19 -15.56 5.62
N TYR A 88 13.10 -16.82 6.08
CA TYR A 88 13.49 -17.15 7.44
C TYR A 88 14.98 -16.88 7.71
N ASP A 89 15.29 -16.31 8.88
CA ASP A 89 16.63 -15.91 9.31
C ASP A 89 17.36 -14.98 8.33
N CYS A 90 16.63 -14.14 7.59
CA CYS A 90 17.20 -12.98 6.91
C CYS A 90 17.44 -11.87 7.94
N THR A 91 18.54 -11.98 8.69
CA THR A 91 18.79 -11.18 9.90
C THR A 91 19.01 -9.69 9.66
N ASN A 92 19.26 -9.27 8.41
CA ASN A 92 19.36 -7.85 8.04
C ASN A 92 18.12 -7.34 7.30
N LEU A 93 17.09 -8.16 7.10
CA LEU A 93 15.87 -7.77 6.39
C LEU A 93 15.02 -6.89 7.29
N THR A 94 15.18 -5.58 7.16
CA THR A 94 14.49 -4.55 7.95
C THR A 94 13.28 -3.98 7.24
N GLU A 95 13.20 -4.13 5.91
CA GLU A 95 12.11 -3.60 5.11
C GLU A 95 11.48 -4.65 4.19
N VAL A 96 10.16 -4.78 4.24
CA VAL A 96 9.37 -5.56 3.29
C VAL A 96 8.25 -4.68 2.78
N ILE A 97 8.19 -4.52 1.46
CA ILE A 97 7.15 -3.77 0.76
C ILE A 97 6.29 -4.75 -0.03
N LEU A 98 4.99 -4.77 0.22
CA LEU A 98 4.01 -5.55 -0.53
C LEU A 98 3.29 -4.63 -1.53
N LEU A 99 3.37 -4.92 -2.83
CA LEU A 99 2.68 -4.15 -3.86
C LEU A 99 1.21 -4.54 -4.06
N GLY A 100 0.76 -5.63 -3.41
CA GLY A 100 -0.62 -6.12 -3.47
C GLY A 100 -1.65 -5.30 -2.68
N GLY A 101 -1.51 -3.97 -2.62
CA GLY A 101 -2.41 -3.09 -1.87
C GLY A 101 -3.89 -3.24 -2.24
N ASP A 102 -4.18 -3.53 -3.51
CA ASP A 102 -5.54 -3.75 -3.99
C ASP A 102 -6.23 -4.94 -3.34
N ILE A 103 -5.47 -5.95 -2.90
CA ILE A 103 -5.98 -7.18 -2.31
C ILE A 103 -5.86 -7.14 -0.77
N LEU A 104 -4.79 -6.51 -0.28
CA LEU A 104 -4.43 -6.50 1.14
C LEU A 104 -5.11 -5.40 1.93
N LEU A 105 -5.61 -4.35 1.27
CA LEU A 105 -6.39 -3.31 1.90
C LEU A 105 -7.87 -3.56 1.64
N ASN A 106 -8.71 -3.26 2.64
CA ASN A 106 -10.15 -3.42 2.47
C ASN A 106 -10.67 -2.41 1.45
N HIS A 107 -11.27 -2.87 0.35
CA HIS A 107 -11.88 -1.99 -0.67
C HIS A 107 -12.88 -1.00 -0.05
N GLY A 108 -13.69 -1.47 0.90
CA GLY A 108 -14.62 -0.60 1.64
C GLY A 108 -13.92 0.54 2.39
N PHE A 109 -12.68 0.37 2.83
CA PHE A 109 -11.89 1.43 3.45
C PHE A 109 -11.37 2.45 2.41
N LEU A 110 -10.90 1.98 1.25
CA LEU A 110 -10.44 2.87 0.17
C LEU A 110 -11.59 3.69 -0.44
N ASP A 111 -12.78 3.11 -0.50
CA ASP A 111 -13.98 3.75 -1.07
C ASP A 111 -14.76 4.58 -0.04
N ARG A 112 -14.85 4.15 1.23
CA ARG A 112 -15.75 4.74 2.25
C ARG A 112 -15.05 5.29 3.49
N GLY A 113 -13.72 5.22 3.56
CA GLY A 113 -12.95 5.73 4.69
C GLY A 113 -13.12 4.90 5.97
N LEU A 114 -12.89 5.51 7.14
CA LEU A 114 -13.11 4.89 8.46
C LEU A 114 -14.60 4.67 8.73
N SER A 115 -15.24 3.69 8.07
CA SER A 115 -16.48 3.13 8.59
C SER A 115 -16.13 2.30 9.82
N SER A 116 -16.78 2.54 10.96
CA SER A 116 -16.39 2.08 12.29
C SER A 116 -16.26 0.56 12.51
N GLU A 117 -16.55 -0.26 11.49
CA GLU A 117 -16.59 -1.72 11.59
C GLU A 117 -15.46 -2.45 10.85
N VAL A 118 -14.74 -1.78 9.93
CA VAL A 118 -13.73 -2.43 9.07
C VAL A 118 -12.40 -1.69 9.14
N GLY A 119 -11.36 -2.34 9.68
CA GLY A 119 -9.99 -1.81 9.68
C GLY A 119 -9.42 -1.66 8.27
N ALA A 120 -8.33 -0.90 8.08
CA ALA A 120 -7.75 -0.71 6.74
C ALA A 120 -7.16 -1.99 6.13
N LEU A 121 -6.63 -2.88 6.98
CA LEU A 121 -5.96 -4.10 6.58
C LEU A 121 -6.93 -5.28 6.45
N ASN A 122 -6.93 -5.95 5.31
CA ASN A 122 -7.62 -7.22 5.12
C ASN A 122 -6.78 -8.36 5.72
N LYS A 123 -7.03 -8.67 6.99
CA LYS A 123 -6.29 -9.73 7.72
C LYS A 123 -6.47 -11.11 7.09
N GLU A 124 -7.64 -11.41 6.52
CA GLU A 124 -7.90 -12.71 5.88
C GLU A 124 -6.98 -12.89 4.67
N ARG A 125 -6.96 -11.91 3.76
CA ARG A 125 -6.09 -11.92 2.57
C ARG A 125 -4.61 -11.89 2.92
N LEU A 126 -4.23 -11.12 3.93
CA LEU A 126 -2.84 -11.10 4.39
C LEU A 126 -2.41 -12.46 4.93
N ASN A 127 -3.26 -13.14 5.70
CA ASN A 127 -2.99 -14.47 6.25
C ASN A 127 -2.96 -15.53 5.14
N GLU A 128 -3.77 -15.40 4.09
CA GLU A 128 -3.71 -16.24 2.89
C GLU A 128 -2.37 -16.07 2.15
N LEU A 129 -1.93 -14.82 1.96
CA LEU A 129 -0.67 -14.49 1.26
C LEU A 129 0.55 -15.00 2.02
N ILE A 130 0.61 -14.73 3.34
CA ILE A 130 1.75 -15.05 4.20
C ILE A 130 1.72 -16.53 4.64
N GLY A 131 0.58 -17.19 4.52
CA GLY A 131 0.38 -18.59 4.89
C GLY A 131 0.20 -18.81 6.39
N SER A 132 -0.51 -19.88 6.74
CA SER A 132 -0.64 -20.33 8.14
C SER A 132 0.68 -20.95 8.60
N SER A 133 1.25 -20.39 9.66
CA SER A 133 2.40 -20.84 10.48
C SER A 133 3.26 -22.00 9.91
N PRO A 134 4.58 -21.80 9.74
CA PRO A 134 5.39 -20.70 10.27
C PRO A 134 5.55 -19.52 9.31
N SER A 135 5.61 -18.30 9.87
CA SER A 135 5.65 -17.08 9.04
C SER A 135 6.88 -17.05 8.11
N PRO A 136 6.74 -16.49 6.90
CA PRO A 136 7.82 -16.36 5.93
C PRO A 136 8.97 -15.50 6.48
N PHE A 137 8.68 -14.53 7.34
CA PHE A 137 9.65 -13.56 7.85
C PHE A 137 10.17 -13.86 9.27
N ARG A 138 10.00 -15.09 9.78
CA ARG A 138 10.50 -15.44 11.11
C ARG A 138 12.03 -15.32 11.16
N GLY A 139 12.56 -14.65 12.18
CA GLY A 139 13.99 -14.36 12.31
C GLY A 139 14.44 -13.06 11.62
N CYS A 140 13.54 -12.34 10.94
CA CYS A 140 13.83 -11.03 10.37
C CYS A 140 13.61 -9.91 11.42
N PRO A 141 14.44 -8.86 11.46
CA PRO A 141 14.32 -7.72 12.36
C PRO A 141 13.20 -6.71 11.96
N LEU A 142 12.11 -7.16 11.33
CA LEU A 142 11.02 -6.29 10.90
C LEU A 142 10.28 -5.66 12.10
N THR A 143 10.03 -4.35 11.99
CA THR A 143 9.22 -3.55 12.92
C THR A 143 7.83 -3.24 12.36
N SER A 144 7.74 -3.05 11.05
CA SER A 144 6.50 -2.85 10.30
C SER A 144 6.56 -3.58 8.95
N LEU A 145 5.38 -3.95 8.45
CA LEU A 145 5.16 -4.41 7.09
C LEU A 145 4.61 -3.24 6.29
N LYS A 146 5.26 -2.89 5.19
CA LYS A 146 4.83 -1.78 4.33
C LYS A 146 3.95 -2.34 3.21
N ILE A 147 2.78 -1.75 3.02
CA ILE A 147 1.86 -2.09 1.93
C ILE A 147 1.73 -0.87 1.04
N ALA A 148 2.07 -1.01 -0.23
CA ALA A 148 1.89 0.06 -1.20
C ALA A 148 0.41 0.29 -1.44
N ILE A 149 0.01 1.56 -1.39
CA ILE A 149 -1.35 1.97 -1.69
C ILE A 149 -1.58 1.83 -3.21
N PRO A 150 -2.76 1.33 -3.64
CA PRO A 150 -3.11 1.22 -5.05
C PRO A 150 -2.80 2.46 -5.87
N ARG A 151 -2.31 2.25 -7.10
CA ARG A 151 -1.84 3.31 -8.01
C ARG A 151 -2.89 4.37 -8.31
N VAL A 152 -4.18 4.06 -8.12
CA VAL A 152 -5.30 4.99 -8.25
C VAL A 152 -5.07 6.27 -7.43
N LEU A 153 -4.44 6.17 -6.24
CA LEU A 153 -4.23 7.32 -5.36
C LEU A 153 -3.04 8.22 -5.78
N PRO A 154 -1.84 7.67 -6.05
CA PRO A 154 -0.77 8.44 -6.68
C PRO A 154 -1.17 9.08 -8.01
N GLU A 155 -1.97 8.40 -8.84
CA GLU A 155 -2.47 8.97 -10.10
C GLU A 155 -3.40 10.17 -9.88
N ARG A 156 -4.26 10.10 -8.86
CA ARG A 156 -5.10 11.24 -8.45
C ARG A 156 -4.25 12.43 -8.02
N VAL A 157 -3.20 12.20 -7.23
CA VAL A 157 -2.24 13.25 -6.85
C VAL A 157 -1.52 13.81 -8.09
N ALA A 158 -1.08 12.96 -9.01
CA ALA A 158 -0.37 13.37 -10.23
C ALA A 158 -1.20 14.29 -11.16
N ARG A 159 -2.54 14.18 -11.13
CA ARG A 159 -3.45 15.05 -11.89
C ARG A 159 -3.58 16.45 -11.32
N LEU A 160 -3.15 16.68 -10.07
CA LEU A 160 -3.25 17.98 -9.41
C LEU A 160 -2.12 18.95 -9.82
N PRO A 161 -2.36 20.27 -9.72
CA PRO A 161 -1.32 21.28 -9.92
C PRO A 161 -0.11 21.03 -9.01
N GLN A 162 1.08 21.43 -9.48
CA GLN A 162 2.34 21.18 -8.79
C GLN A 162 2.35 21.67 -7.34
N GLU A 163 1.77 22.84 -7.06
CA GLU A 163 1.68 23.40 -5.71
C GLU A 163 0.83 22.53 -4.77
N CYS A 164 -0.30 22.00 -5.27
CA CYS A 164 -1.15 21.08 -4.51
C CYS A 164 -0.43 19.76 -4.24
N ARG A 165 0.31 19.23 -5.22
CA ARG A 165 1.11 18.01 -5.03
C ARG A 165 2.14 18.17 -3.93
N LEU A 166 2.93 19.24 -3.97
CA LEU A 166 3.94 19.53 -2.94
C LEU A 166 3.31 19.71 -1.55
N SER A 167 2.13 20.34 -1.47
CA SER A 167 1.39 20.49 -0.22
C SER A 167 0.91 19.14 0.34
N ILE A 168 0.36 18.27 -0.52
CA ILE A 168 -0.10 16.93 -0.13
C ILE A 168 1.09 16.09 0.32
N GLU A 169 2.17 16.04 -0.46
CA GLU A 169 3.38 15.28 -0.11
C GLU A 169 4.00 15.76 1.20
N GLY A 170 4.07 17.07 1.43
CA GLY A 170 4.54 17.64 2.70
C GLY A 170 3.71 17.13 3.87
N ARG A 171 2.38 17.17 3.75
CA ARG A 171 1.47 16.70 4.79
C ARG A 171 1.50 15.19 4.99
N ILE A 172 1.71 14.40 3.93
CA ILE A 172 1.87 12.94 4.04
C ILE A 172 3.10 12.60 4.89
N ARG A 173 4.21 13.33 4.72
CA ARG A 173 5.45 13.11 5.50
C ARG A 173 5.28 13.39 7.00
N ASP A 174 4.29 14.19 7.38
CA ASP A 174 3.96 14.48 8.78
C ASP A 174 3.03 13.43 9.42
N LEU A 175 2.48 12.49 8.63
CA LEU A 175 1.56 11.47 9.13
C LEU A 175 2.30 10.30 9.76
N HIS A 176 1.71 9.77 10.83
CA HIS A 176 2.23 8.59 11.50
C HIS A 176 1.85 7.32 10.72
N ARG A 177 2.76 6.33 10.60
CA ARG A 177 2.54 5.04 9.90
C ARG A 177 2.21 5.16 8.40
N VAL A 178 2.53 6.28 7.77
CA VAL A 178 2.47 6.43 6.32
C VAL A 178 3.80 7.00 5.87
N GLU A 179 4.33 6.44 4.79
CA GLU A 179 5.58 6.90 4.20
C GLU A 179 5.36 7.21 2.71
N LEU A 180 6.11 8.18 2.19
CA LEU A 180 6.14 8.47 0.77
C LEU A 180 7.48 7.99 0.21
N ALA A 181 7.44 6.97 -0.64
CA ALA A 181 8.61 6.46 -1.32
C ALA A 181 9.12 7.46 -2.38
N GLN A 182 10.37 7.26 -2.82
CA GLN A 182 11.05 8.19 -3.74
C GLN A 182 10.37 8.28 -5.12
N ASP A 183 9.67 7.21 -5.52
CA ASP A 183 8.89 7.12 -6.75
C ASP A 183 7.49 7.76 -6.64
N GLY A 184 7.14 8.30 -5.46
CA GLY A 184 5.81 8.86 -5.17
C GLY A 184 4.79 7.83 -4.70
N THR A 185 5.19 6.57 -4.52
CA THR A 185 4.30 5.54 -3.96
C THR A 185 4.04 5.81 -2.48
N ILE A 186 2.77 5.81 -2.09
CA ILE A 186 2.37 5.96 -0.69
C ILE A 186 2.39 4.56 -0.05
N LEU A 187 3.14 4.42 1.04
CA LEU A 187 3.30 3.16 1.77
C LEU A 187 2.57 3.25 3.11
N ALA A 188 1.65 2.32 3.36
CA ALA A 188 1.03 2.13 4.66
C ALA A 188 1.90 1.21 5.52
N CYS A 189 2.33 1.67 6.69
CA CYS A 189 3.22 0.93 7.58
C CYS A 189 2.43 0.28 8.71
N PHE A 190 2.18 -1.03 8.60
CA PHE A 190 1.48 -1.79 9.63
C PHE A 190 2.47 -2.43 10.60
N PRO A 191 2.41 -2.14 11.91
CA PRO A 191 3.31 -2.75 12.87
C PRO A 191 3.22 -4.27 12.91
N VAL A 192 4.37 -4.86 13.19
CA VAL A 192 4.52 -6.29 13.37
C VAL A 192 4.60 -6.63 14.85
N ILE A 193 3.72 -7.52 15.31
CA ILE A 193 3.73 -8.07 16.67
C ILE A 193 4.25 -9.50 16.62
N ARG A 194 5.32 -9.77 17.38
CA ARG A 194 5.90 -11.12 17.48
C ARG A 194 5.22 -11.89 18.61
N ARG A 195 4.60 -13.03 18.26
CA ARG A 195 4.00 -13.93 19.25
C ARG A 195 5.08 -14.81 19.88
N SER A 196 4.87 -15.22 21.12
CA SER A 196 5.75 -16.14 21.86
C SER A 196 5.94 -17.50 21.17
N SER A 197 5.00 -17.91 20.31
CA SER A 197 5.09 -19.11 19.47
C SER A 197 6.02 -18.96 18.26
N GLY A 198 6.62 -17.78 18.04
CA GLY A 198 7.45 -17.48 16.86
C GLY A 198 6.65 -17.08 15.61
N GLY A 199 5.32 -16.92 15.74
CA GLY A 199 4.46 -16.36 14.70
C GLY A 199 4.60 -14.83 14.62
N MET A 200 4.42 -14.30 13.41
CA MET A 200 4.37 -12.87 13.13
C MET A 200 2.90 -12.50 12.91
N ASP A 201 2.38 -11.56 13.69
CA ASP A 201 1.07 -10.97 13.47
C ASP A 201 1.26 -9.53 12.97
N VAL A 202 0.41 -9.08 12.07
CA VAL A 202 0.47 -7.74 11.50
C VAL A 202 -0.80 -7.04 11.90
N GLU A 203 -0.67 -6.01 12.72
CA GLU A 203 -1.81 -5.35 13.33
C GLU A 203 -1.74 -3.85 13.17
N ASP A 204 -2.85 -3.25 12.76
CA ASP A 204 -3.03 -1.82 12.90
C ASP A 204 -3.43 -1.50 14.34
N THR A 205 -2.43 -1.41 15.22
CA THR A 205 -2.61 -1.03 16.63
C THR A 205 -3.39 0.28 16.73
N ASP A 206 -4.59 0.19 17.32
CA ASP A 206 -5.57 1.27 17.50
C ASP A 206 -6.04 1.97 16.21
N ASN A 207 -5.99 1.27 15.06
CA ASN A 207 -6.39 1.82 13.75
C ASN A 207 -5.62 3.09 13.33
N GLN A 208 -4.40 3.32 13.86
CA GLN A 208 -3.62 4.52 13.57
C GLN A 208 -3.22 4.60 12.08
N THR A 209 -2.88 3.48 11.46
CA THR A 209 -2.53 3.41 10.04
C THR A 209 -3.75 3.76 9.19
N ALA A 210 -4.91 3.19 9.53
CA ALA A 210 -6.18 3.50 8.91
C ALA A 210 -6.55 4.98 9.05
N GLN A 211 -6.34 5.59 10.22
CA GLN A 211 -6.58 7.01 10.43
C GLN A 211 -5.69 7.89 9.55
N SER A 212 -4.39 7.61 9.49
CA SER A 212 -3.47 8.36 8.65
C SER A 212 -3.80 8.20 7.16
N LEU A 213 -4.09 6.99 6.70
CA LEU A 213 -4.55 6.75 5.33
C LEU A 213 -5.86 7.49 5.03
N HIS A 214 -6.80 7.51 5.97
CA HIS A 214 -8.03 8.27 5.82
C HIS A 214 -7.77 9.78 5.71
N GLN A 215 -6.80 10.33 6.45
CA GLN A 215 -6.39 11.72 6.31
C GLN A 215 -5.78 12.00 4.93
N VAL A 216 -4.97 11.09 4.38
CA VAL A 216 -4.45 11.19 3.01
C VAL A 216 -5.59 11.21 1.99
N LEU A 217 -6.57 10.31 2.10
CA LEU A 217 -7.74 10.28 1.22
C LEU A 217 -8.51 11.60 1.24
N ARG A 218 -8.77 12.13 2.44
CA ARG A 218 -9.44 13.43 2.63
C ARG A 218 -8.65 14.59 2.02
N LEU A 219 -7.32 14.54 2.15
CA LEU A 219 -6.41 15.54 1.60
C LEU A 219 -6.47 15.61 0.08
N ILE A 220 -6.28 14.47 -0.57
CA ILE A 220 -6.33 14.36 -2.04
C ILE A 220 -7.67 14.89 -2.54
N SER A 221 -8.74 14.43 -1.90
CA SER A 221 -10.11 14.79 -2.27
C SER A 221 -10.43 16.26 -2.09
N PHE A 222 -9.91 16.89 -1.02
CA PHE A 222 -10.06 18.33 -0.82
C PHE A 222 -9.41 19.13 -1.97
N HIS A 223 -8.22 18.72 -2.42
CA HIS A 223 -7.54 19.39 -3.51
C HIS A 223 -8.21 19.10 -4.87
N GLU A 224 -8.69 17.89 -5.13
CA GLU A 224 -9.48 17.60 -6.33
C GLU A 224 -10.78 18.39 -6.40
N LEU A 225 -11.46 18.56 -5.25
CA LEU A 225 -12.64 19.42 -5.14
C LEU A 225 -12.31 20.86 -5.50
N LYS A 226 -11.23 21.40 -4.91
CA LYS A 226 -10.80 22.79 -5.16
C LYS A 226 -10.53 23.07 -6.64
N GLU A 227 -9.97 22.09 -7.35
CA GLU A 227 -9.68 22.18 -8.78
C GLU A 227 -10.87 21.76 -9.67
N SER A 228 -11.97 21.28 -9.10
CA SER A 228 -13.17 20.91 -9.86
C SER A 228 -13.90 22.14 -10.38
N SER A 229 -14.25 22.10 -11.67
CA SER A 229 -15.09 23.12 -12.32
C SER A 229 -16.40 23.36 -11.58
N ILE A 230 -16.91 22.37 -10.83
CA ILE A 230 -18.15 22.49 -10.04
C ILE A 230 -18.00 23.51 -8.92
N LEU A 231 -16.86 23.56 -8.23
CA LEU A 231 -16.62 24.55 -7.17
C LEU A 231 -16.35 25.94 -7.74
N ILE A 232 -15.72 26.02 -8.93
CA ILE A 232 -15.56 27.26 -9.68
C ILE A 232 -16.91 27.79 -10.14
N GLU A 233 -17.77 26.94 -10.71
CA GLU A 233 -19.14 27.28 -11.12
C GLU A 233 -20.03 27.66 -9.93
N LEU A 234 -19.92 26.97 -8.79
CA LEU A 234 -20.62 27.35 -7.55
C LEU A 234 -20.10 28.68 -6.99
N ALA A 235 -18.80 28.94 -7.06
CA ALA A 235 -18.21 30.22 -6.68
C ALA A 235 -18.64 31.35 -7.63
N MET A 236 -18.69 31.10 -8.93
CA MET A 236 -19.21 32.04 -9.94
C MET A 236 -20.72 32.28 -9.74
N TRP A 237 -21.49 31.25 -9.42
CA TRP A 237 -22.92 31.36 -9.11
C TRP A 237 -23.16 32.18 -7.84
N LYS A 238 -22.36 31.95 -6.79
CA LYS A 238 -22.35 32.78 -5.57
C LYS A 238 -21.97 34.24 -5.87
N SER A 239 -20.96 34.47 -6.72
CA SER A 239 -20.56 35.82 -7.15
C SER A 239 -21.65 36.53 -7.96
N ARG A 240 -22.45 35.81 -8.75
CA ARG A 240 -23.60 36.39 -9.49
C ARG A 240 -24.77 36.73 -8.55
N LEU A 241 -24.91 36.04 -7.43
CA LEU A 241 -25.87 36.40 -6.37
C LEU A 241 -25.43 37.67 -5.62
N ASP A 242 -24.11 37.85 -5.41
CA ASP A 242 -23.53 39.02 -4.73
C ASP A 242 -23.70 40.35 -5.50
N GLU A 243 -23.90 40.34 -6.82
CA GLU A 243 -24.16 41.57 -7.59
C GLU A 243 -25.55 42.17 -7.34
N HIS A 244 -26.48 41.48 -6.68
CA HIS A 244 -27.89 41.91 -6.59
C HIS A 244 -28.47 42.14 -5.20
N ARG A 245 -27.71 42.09 -4.08
CA ARG A 245 -28.21 42.66 -2.80
C ARG A 245 -27.16 42.86 -1.72
N ALA A 246 -27.40 43.90 -0.92
CA ALA A 246 -26.59 44.32 0.21
C ALA A 246 -26.47 43.25 1.32
N ARG A 247 -25.30 43.29 1.97
CA ARG A 247 -24.86 42.51 3.14
C ARG A 247 -25.95 42.28 4.20
N ALA A 248 -26.41 41.04 4.31
CA ALA A 248 -26.79 40.37 5.55
C ALA A 248 -26.67 38.85 5.33
N ASP A 249 -25.82 38.18 6.10
CA ASP A 249 -25.68 36.71 6.21
C ASP A 249 -25.76 35.88 4.91
N CYS A 250 -24.72 35.96 4.07
CA CYS A 250 -24.56 35.01 2.95
C CYS A 250 -23.97 33.66 3.40
N ARG A 251 -24.64 32.99 4.34
CA ARG A 251 -24.54 31.54 4.56
C ARG A 251 -25.66 30.86 3.76
N ILE A 252 -25.66 31.01 2.44
CA ILE A 252 -26.56 30.22 1.60
C ILE A 252 -26.01 28.80 1.60
N SER A 253 -26.78 27.86 2.14
CA SER A 253 -26.48 26.44 2.10
C SER A 253 -26.39 25.98 0.63
N VAL A 254 -25.36 25.22 0.28
CA VAL A 254 -25.32 24.54 -1.02
C VAL A 254 -26.59 23.66 -1.10
N PRO A 255 -27.40 23.76 -2.16
CA PRO A 255 -28.59 22.93 -2.31
C PRO A 255 -28.21 21.44 -2.24
N ASP A 256 -29.00 20.64 -1.54
CA ASP A 256 -28.68 19.22 -1.33
C ASP A 256 -28.44 18.43 -2.62
N PRO A 257 -29.14 18.67 -3.76
CA PRO A 257 -28.81 18.03 -5.03
C PRO A 257 -27.39 18.35 -5.52
N ALA A 258 -26.92 19.59 -5.33
CA ALA A 258 -25.56 20.00 -5.70
C ALA A 258 -24.52 19.41 -4.73
N LYS A 259 -24.84 19.31 -3.44
CA LYS A 259 -23.99 18.57 -2.48
C LYS A 259 -23.88 17.09 -2.88
N CYS A 260 -24.99 16.44 -3.21
CA CYS A 260 -25.00 15.04 -3.63
C CYS A 260 -24.19 14.82 -4.91
N LEU A 261 -24.29 15.72 -5.90
CA LEU A 261 -23.50 15.64 -7.14
C LEU A 261 -22.00 15.90 -6.91
N ILE A 262 -21.63 16.83 -6.03
CA ILE A 262 -20.23 17.05 -5.61
C ILE A 262 -19.70 15.82 -4.87
N MET A 263 -20.53 15.23 -3.99
CA MET A 263 -20.21 14.00 -3.28
C MET A 263 -20.09 12.82 -4.24
N GLU A 264 -20.93 12.72 -5.27
CA GLU A 264 -20.87 11.68 -6.30
C GLU A 264 -19.64 11.81 -7.18
N TYR A 265 -19.34 13.02 -7.65
CA TYR A 265 -18.15 13.33 -8.44
C TYR A 265 -16.84 13.00 -7.70
N CYS A 266 -16.82 13.16 -6.38
CA CYS A 266 -15.65 12.86 -5.55
C CYS A 266 -15.64 11.45 -4.93
N GLY A 267 -16.61 10.59 -5.28
CA GLY A 267 -16.68 9.20 -4.78
C GLY A 267 -17.23 9.04 -3.35
N PHE A 268 -17.88 10.06 -2.80
CA PHE A 268 -18.31 10.20 -1.41
C PHE A 268 -19.82 10.09 -1.15
N VAL A 269 -20.64 9.59 -2.09
CA VAL A 269 -22.11 9.45 -1.91
C VAL A 269 -22.50 8.70 -0.63
N ARG A 270 -21.60 7.86 -0.09
CA ARG A 270 -21.82 7.04 1.11
C ARG A 270 -20.98 7.46 2.33
N PHE A 271 -20.26 8.59 2.27
CA PHE A 271 -19.25 8.97 3.26
C PHE A 271 -19.78 9.84 4.41
N LEU A 272 -20.97 10.42 4.23
CA LEU A 272 -21.72 11.09 5.28
C LEU A 272 -23.16 10.60 5.16
N GLU A 273 -23.56 9.66 6.00
CA GLU A 273 -24.99 9.51 6.27
C GLU A 273 -25.46 10.83 6.89
N PRO A 274 -26.62 11.37 6.47
CA PRO A 274 -27.22 12.48 7.17
C PRO A 274 -27.38 12.05 8.63
N ALA A 275 -26.83 12.80 9.57
CA ALA A 275 -27.29 12.69 10.95
C ALA A 275 -28.79 13.00 10.88
N ILE A 276 -29.61 11.96 11.02
CA ILE A 276 -31.05 12.13 11.22
C ILE A 276 -31.16 12.92 12.51
N GLU A 277 -31.30 14.24 12.41
CA GLU A 277 -31.77 15.06 13.52
C GLU A 277 -33.17 14.52 13.83
N GLY A 278 -33.26 13.76 14.92
CA GLY A 278 -34.52 13.24 15.42
C GLY A 278 -35.41 14.39 15.87
N ASP A 279 -36.67 14.32 15.43
CA ASP A 279 -37.80 15.13 15.89
C ASP A 279 -38.07 14.97 17.40
#